data_AF-A0A496Z8A8-F1
#
_entry.id   AF-A0A496Z8A8-F1
#
_cell.length_a   1.000
_cell.length_b   1.000
_cell.length_c   1.000
_cell.angle_alpha   90.00
_cell.angle_beta   90.00
_cell.angle_gamma   90.00
#
_symmetry.space_group_name_H-M   'P 1'
#
loop_
_entity.id
_entity.type
_entity.pdbx_description
1 polymer ?
#
loop_
_entity_poly.entity_id
_entity_poly.type
_entity_poly.pdbx_seq_one_letter_code
_entity_poly.pdbx_strand_id
1 'polypeptide(L)'
;MDMIMDAKQQISDWIQIDKNSLNDISLEDVEMSAYALENIESATLHMAGTTLDEDTTEDLKTVLETYLACKSYWVEHTRELVLFIWNTSQAKTIVIPEEGWMLRDDITIH
;
A
#
# COMPACT_ATOMS: atom_id res chain seq x y z
N MET A 1 -2.61 -16.63 -19.11
CA MET A 1 -3.26 -17.20 -17.92
C MET A 1 -2.43 -16.72 -16.77
N ASP A 2 -2.66 -15.47 -16.35
CA ASP A 2 -1.84 -14.82 -15.33
C ASP A 2 -2.03 -15.58 -14.03
N MET A 3 -0.97 -16.24 -13.57
CA MET A 3 -0.86 -16.61 -12.16
C MET A 3 -0.89 -15.29 -11.41
N ILE A 4 -2.06 -14.92 -10.89
CA ILE A 4 -2.13 -13.95 -9.80
C ILE A 4 -1.41 -14.66 -8.64
N MET A 5 -0.09 -14.44 -8.54
CA MET A 5 0.66 -14.78 -7.35
C MET A 5 -0.08 -14.17 -6.17
N ASP A 6 -0.27 -14.96 -5.12
CA ASP A 6 -0.93 -14.49 -3.92
C ASP A 6 -0.11 -13.34 -3.32
N ALA A 7 -0.66 -12.12 -3.37
CA ALA A 7 0.01 -10.92 -2.88
C ALA A 7 0.45 -11.08 -1.41
N LYS A 8 -0.31 -11.81 -0.58
CA LYS A 8 0.13 -12.12 0.79
C LYS A 8 1.39 -12.96 0.82
N GLN A 9 1.51 -13.95 -0.06
CA GLN A 9 2.70 -14.79 -0.13
C GLN A 9 3.93 -13.97 -0.56
N GLN A 10 3.78 -13.11 -1.57
CA GLN A 10 4.88 -12.24 -2.01
C GLN A 10 5.36 -11.31 -0.90
N ILE A 11 4.42 -10.67 -0.20
CA ILE A 11 4.75 -9.76 0.91
C ILE A 11 5.43 -10.55 2.03
N SER A 12 4.87 -11.69 2.41
CA SER A 12 5.44 -12.61 3.40
C SER A 12 6.90 -12.98 3.06
N ASP A 13 7.19 -13.31 1.81
CA ASP A 13 8.54 -13.64 1.36
C ASP A 13 9.48 -12.41 1.41
N TRP A 14 8.99 -11.21 1.08
CA TRP A 14 9.79 -9.98 1.04
C TRP A 14 10.14 -9.42 2.41
N ILE A 15 9.18 -9.37 3.33
CA ILE A 15 9.41 -8.83 4.68
C ILE A 15 9.70 -9.91 5.72
N GLN A 16 9.82 -11.18 5.28
CA GLN A 16 10.23 -12.34 6.08
C GLN A 16 9.34 -12.60 7.30
N ILE A 17 8.01 -12.55 7.11
CA ILE A 17 7.03 -12.87 8.16
C ILE A 17 6.10 -14.00 7.73
N ASP A 18 5.42 -14.63 8.68
CA ASP A 18 4.39 -15.63 8.36
C ASP A 18 3.22 -14.99 7.63
N LYS A 19 2.78 -15.62 6.54
CA LYS A 19 1.66 -15.16 5.73
C LYS A 19 0.37 -14.99 6.53
N ASN A 20 0.13 -15.82 7.54
CA ASN A 20 -1.07 -15.75 8.38
C ASN A 20 -0.98 -14.63 9.43
N SER A 21 0.18 -14.00 9.60
CA SER A 21 0.37 -12.81 10.43
C SER A 21 0.08 -11.50 9.69
N LEU A 22 -0.31 -11.58 8.41
CA LEU A 22 -0.76 -10.46 7.59
C LEU A 22 -2.28 -10.40 7.58
N ASN A 23 -2.84 -9.32 8.14
CA ASN A 23 -4.28 -9.06 8.14
C ASN A 23 -4.64 -8.03 7.07
N ASP A 24 -5.68 -8.29 6.29
CA ASP A 24 -6.14 -7.33 5.26
C ASP A 24 -6.87 -6.19 5.97
N ILE A 25 -6.54 -4.95 5.61
CA ILE A 25 -7.26 -3.77 6.08
C ILE A 25 -7.56 -2.86 4.89
N SER A 26 -8.62 -2.04 4.97
CA SER A 26 -8.87 -1.03 3.93
C SER A 26 -7.96 0.18 4.16
N LEU A 27 -7.68 0.96 3.10
CA LEU A 27 -6.95 2.23 3.27
C LEU A 27 -7.80 3.29 3.97
N GLU A 28 -9.12 3.25 3.81
CA GLU A 28 -10.05 4.18 4.47
C GLU A 28 -10.13 3.98 5.99
N ASP A 29 -9.63 2.84 6.46
CA ASP A 29 -9.55 2.41 7.86
C ASP A 29 -8.32 2.97 8.58
N VAL A 30 -7.51 3.77 7.86
CA VAL A 30 -6.23 4.28 8.31
C VAL A 30 -6.18 5.79 8.16
N GLU A 31 -5.67 6.47 9.19
CA GLU A 31 -5.25 7.87 9.11
C GLU A 31 -3.73 7.93 8.87
N MET A 32 -3.34 8.59 7.77
CA MET A 32 -1.94 8.64 7.33
C MET A 32 -1.32 10.00 7.64
N SER A 33 -0.05 9.99 8.08
CA SER A 33 0.73 11.23 8.18
C SER A 33 1.06 11.80 6.80
N ALA A 34 1.32 13.11 6.72
CA ALA A 34 1.72 13.77 5.47
C ALA A 34 2.98 13.15 4.84
N TYR A 35 3.95 12.74 5.66
CA TYR A 35 5.17 12.09 5.18
C TYR A 35 4.90 10.72 4.55
N ALA A 36 4.03 9.92 5.18
CA ALA A 36 3.64 8.63 4.65
C ALA A 36 2.86 8.77 3.33
N LEU A 37 1.97 9.77 3.25
CA LEU A 37 1.26 10.11 2.02
C LEU A 37 2.25 10.45 0.90
N GLU A 38 3.15 11.43 1.11
CA GLU A 38 4.13 11.85 0.10
C GLU A 38 4.96 10.67 -0.47
N ASN A 39 5.37 9.74 0.40
CA ASN A 39 6.09 8.54 -0.02
C ASN A 39 5.24 7.63 -0.92
N ILE A 40 3.94 7.45 -0.61
CA ILE A 40 3.01 6.67 -1.41
C ILE A 40 2.77 7.36 -2.74
N GLU A 41 2.57 8.67 -2.74
CA GLU A 41 2.33 9.45 -3.94
C GLU A 41 3.51 9.33 -4.91
N SER A 42 4.72 9.56 -4.40
CA SER A 42 5.96 9.45 -5.17
C SER A 42 6.14 8.04 -5.76
N ALA A 43 5.90 7.00 -4.97
CA ALA A 43 6.00 5.63 -5.45
C ALA A 43 4.97 5.30 -6.54
N THR A 44 3.74 5.78 -6.37
CA THR A 44 2.59 5.58 -7.27
C THR A 44 2.82 6.28 -8.60
N LEU A 45 3.24 7.55 -8.60
CA LEU A 45 3.53 8.31 -9.80
C LEU A 45 4.67 7.70 -10.61
N HIS A 46 5.75 7.30 -9.93
CA HIS A 46 6.83 6.57 -10.57
C HIS A 46 6.33 5.26 -11.21
N MET A 47 5.33 4.60 -10.62
CA MET A 47 4.77 3.37 -11.19
C MET A 47 3.83 3.61 -12.38
N ALA A 48 3.10 4.72 -12.37
CA ALA A 48 2.24 5.14 -13.46
C ALA A 48 3.03 5.70 -14.66
N GLY A 49 4.31 6.03 -14.47
CA GLY A 49 5.14 6.66 -15.51
C GLY A 49 4.80 8.13 -15.74
N THR A 50 4.01 8.72 -14.84
CA THR A 50 3.66 10.14 -14.82
C THR A 50 4.70 10.88 -13.98
N THR A 51 5.36 11.87 -14.58
CA THR A 51 6.05 12.90 -13.79
C THR A 51 5.03 13.92 -13.34
N LEU A 52 5.09 14.35 -12.08
CA LEU A 52 4.37 15.50 -11.55
C LEU A 52 4.71 16.73 -12.41
N ASP A 53 3.95 16.96 -13.47
CA ASP A 53 3.80 18.32 -14.01
C ASP A 53 2.88 19.02 -13.01
N GLU A 54 3.34 20.13 -12.43
CA GLU A 54 2.68 20.89 -11.36
C GLU A 54 1.25 21.34 -11.69
N ASP A 55 0.79 21.12 -12.93
CA ASP A 55 -0.53 21.46 -13.46
C ASP A 55 -1.52 20.28 -13.50
N THR A 56 -1.09 19.06 -13.17
CA THR A 56 -1.95 17.86 -13.22
C THR A 56 -2.36 17.44 -11.83
N THR A 57 -3.46 18.01 -11.35
CA THR A 57 -4.18 17.63 -10.12
C THR A 57 -4.96 16.33 -10.33
N GLU A 58 -4.33 15.28 -10.89
CA GLU A 58 -4.93 13.95 -10.78
C GLU A 58 -4.80 13.50 -9.33
N ASP A 59 -5.94 13.50 -8.63
CA ASP A 59 -6.07 12.96 -7.29
C ASP A 59 -5.46 11.55 -7.28
N LEU A 60 -4.59 11.25 -6.32
CA LEU A 60 -3.89 9.98 -6.21
C LEU A 60 -4.85 8.79 -6.25
N LYS A 61 -6.05 9.01 -5.70
CA LYS A 61 -7.15 8.06 -5.74
C LYS A 61 -7.56 7.69 -7.16
N THR A 62 -7.60 8.66 -8.07
CA THR A 62 -7.90 8.46 -9.48
C THR A 62 -6.81 7.65 -10.18
N VAL A 63 -5.53 7.90 -9.86
CA VAL A 63 -4.39 7.15 -10.44
C VAL A 63 -4.40 5.70 -9.98
N LEU A 64 -4.64 5.45 -8.68
CA LEU A 64 -4.81 4.11 -8.13
C LEU A 64 -5.99 3.40 -8.81
N GLU A 65 -7.18 4.01 -8.80
CA GLU A 65 -8.37 3.38 -9.37
C GLU A 65 -8.27 3.11 -10.88
N THR A 66 -7.49 3.92 -11.62
CA THR A 66 -7.42 3.82 -13.09
C THR A 66 -6.27 2.94 -13.58
N TYR A 67 -5.12 2.94 -12.90
CA TYR A 67 -3.89 2.35 -13.46
C TYR A 67 -3.18 1.34 -12.56
N LEU A 68 -3.44 1.34 -11.23
CA LEU A 68 -2.65 0.57 -10.27
C LEU A 68 -3.55 -0.15 -9.26
N ALA A 69 -3.45 -1.47 -9.19
CA ALA A 69 -4.09 -2.20 -8.10
C ALA A 69 -3.32 -1.98 -6.80
N CYS A 70 -4.03 -1.80 -5.69
CA CYS A 70 -3.46 -1.60 -4.37
C CYS A 70 -4.18 -2.47 -3.33
N LYS A 71 -3.40 -3.07 -2.43
CA LYS A 71 -3.89 -3.78 -1.24
C LYS A 71 -3.06 -3.42 -0.03
N SER A 72 -3.71 -3.37 1.12
CA SER A 72 -3.08 -3.02 2.38
C SER A 72 -3.11 -4.21 3.33
N TYR A 73 -2.01 -4.40 4.05
CA TYR A 73 -1.89 -5.44 5.05
C TYR A 73 -1.28 -4.88 6.33
N TRP A 74 -1.84 -5.29 7.46
CA TRP A 74 -1.33 -5.02 8.79
C TRP A 74 -0.43 -6.16 9.24
N VAL A 75 0.75 -5.81 9.77
CA VAL A 75 1.66 -6.74 10.42
C VAL A 75 1.49 -6.61 11.94
N GLU A 76 0.93 -7.63 12.59
CA GLU A 76 0.61 -7.56 14.02
C GLU A 76 1.81 -7.29 14.93
N HIS A 77 2.95 -7.92 14.63
CA HIS A 77 4.11 -7.87 15.51
C HIS A 77 4.83 -6.53 15.46
N THR A 78 5.07 -6.01 14.25
CA THR A 78 5.81 -4.77 14.03
C THR A 78 4.91 -3.54 14.02
N ARG A 79 3.59 -3.74 13.94
CA ARG A 79 2.58 -2.69 13.84
C ARG A 79 2.78 -1.81 12.61
N GLU A 80 3.29 -2.42 11.54
CA GLU A 80 3.52 -1.77 10.26
C GLU A 80 2.32 -1.96 9.33
N LEU A 81 2.06 -0.94 8.52
CA LEU A 81 1.14 -1.03 7.38
C LEU A 81 1.96 -1.29 6.14
N VAL A 82 1.60 -2.33 5.42
CA VAL A 82 2.25 -2.74 4.19
C VAL A 82 1.30 -2.51 3.03
N LEU A 83 1.65 -1.57 2.15
CA LEU A 83 0.92 -1.33 0.92
C LEU A 83 1.59 -2.06 -0.22
N PHE A 84 0.85 -2.96 -0.84
CA PHE A 84 1.25 -3.68 -2.02
C PHE A 84 0.55 -3.06 -3.22
N ILE A 85 1.32 -2.39 -4.07
CA ILE A 85 0.85 -1.67 -5.25
C ILE A 85 1.41 -2.38 -6.48
N TRP A 86 0.58 -2.66 -7.49
CA TRP A 86 1.03 -3.34 -8.69
C TRP A 86 0.23 -2.94 -9.94
N ASN A 87 0.85 -3.16 -11.09
CA ASN A 87 0.21 -3.12 -12.40
C ASN A 87 0.71 -4.29 -13.26
N THR A 88 0.50 -4.23 -14.57
CA THR A 88 0.89 -5.29 -15.50
C THR A 88 2.41 -5.48 -15.66
N SER A 89 3.22 -4.49 -15.29
CA SER A 89 4.67 -4.48 -15.55
C SER A 89 5.53 -4.47 -14.28
N GLN A 90 5.01 -3.98 -13.16
CA GLN A 90 5.76 -3.83 -11.92
C GLN A 90 4.87 -3.96 -10.68
N ALA A 91 5.51 -4.31 -9.57
CA ALA A 91 4.94 -4.29 -8.24
C ALA A 91 5.91 -3.57 -7.29
N LYS A 92 5.37 -2.86 -6.31
CA LYS A 92 6.10 -2.24 -5.20
C LYS A 92 5.44 -2.59 -3.89
N THR A 93 6.27 -2.66 -2.86
CA THR A 93 5.82 -2.72 -1.47
C THR A 93 6.33 -1.50 -0.74
N ILE A 94 5.40 -0.82 -0.07
CA ILE A 94 5.69 0.32 0.78
C ILE A 94 5.37 -0.12 2.20
N VAL A 95 6.39 -0.13 3.05
CA VAL A 95 6.24 -0.39 4.48
C VAL A 95 6.17 0.95 5.18
N ILE A 96 5.03 1.21 5.83
CA ILE A 96 4.80 2.42 6.61
C ILE A 96 4.86 2.03 8.09
N PRO A 97 5.81 2.60 8.84
CA PRO A 97 5.97 2.26 10.26
C PRO A 97 4.83 2.84 11.09
N GLU A 98 4.62 2.32 12.31
CA GLU A 98 3.53 2.75 13.20
C GLU A 98 3.48 4.27 13.40
N GLU A 99 4.61 4.95 13.52
CA GLU A 99 4.64 6.42 13.67
C GLU A 99 4.16 7.18 12.42
N GLY A 100 4.06 6.52 11.28
CA GLY A 100 3.65 7.09 10.00
C GLY A 100 2.13 7.10 9.78
N TRP A 101 1.37 6.38 10.60
CA TRP A 101 -0.08 6.20 10.41
C TRP A 101 -0.75 5.66 11.69
N MET A 102 -2.08 5.66 11.74
CA MET A 102 -2.80 4.99 12.83
C MET A 102 -4.09 4.33 12.34
N LEU A 103 -4.44 3.21 12.97
CA LEU A 103 -5.78 2.63 12.81
C LEU A 103 -6.80 3.56 13.48
N ARG A 104 -7.95 3.72 12.83
CA ARG A 104 -9.07 4.39 13.48
C ARG A 104 -9.52 3.58 14.70
N ASP A 105 -9.95 4.28 15.74
CA ASP A 105 -10.39 3.67 17.01
C ASP A 105 -11.63 2.76 16.86
N ASP A 106 -12.38 2.88 15.76
CA ASP A 106 -13.61 2.11 15.51
C ASP A 106 -13.37 0.75 14.83
N ILE A 107 -12.11 0.36 14.62
CA ILE A 107 -11.74 -0.87 13.90
C ILE A 107 -10.95 -1.79 14.82
N THR A 108 -11.32 -3.07 14.80
CA THR A 108 -10.61 -4.14 15.51
C THR A 108 -10.16 -5.20 14.51
N ILE A 109 -8.86 -5.49 14.50
CA ILE A 109 -8.26 -6.56 13.68
C ILE A 109 -8.22 -7.83 14.54
N HIS A 110 -8.65 -8.96 13.98
CA HIS A 110 -8.77 -10.26 14.64
C HIS A 110 -7.89 -11.33 14.01
#